data_AF-A0AAW9XA10-F1
#
_entry.id   AF-A0AAW9XA10-F1
#
_cell.length_a   1.000
_cell.length_b   1.000
_cell.length_c   1.000
_cell.angle_alpha   90.00
_cell.angle_beta   90.00
_cell.angle_gamma   90.00
#
_symmetry.space_group_name_H-M   'P 1'
#
loop_
_entity.id
_entity.type
_entity.pdbx_description
1 polymer ?
#
loop_
_entity_poly.entity_id
_entity_poly.type
_entity_poly.pdbx_seq_one_letter_code
_entity_poly.pdbx_strand_id
1 'polypeptide(L)'
;VHVMQLPNSVKDDASRALWKAEMLRLQKTVEERFGHEISEDALRDAIALKNRERRALANFYHLGQLNPPALSGSDILKVVYGATFRFDKEALINELDAMTARIRQQWEEGQRLDPRPRLLITGCPIGGAAEKVVRAIEENGGWVVGYENCTGAKATEQ
;
A
#
# COMPACT_ATOMS: atom_id res chain seq x y z
N VAL A 1 13.17 19.38 -10.61
CA VAL A 1 13.13 17.97 -10.14
C VAL A 1 14.28 17.79 -9.17
N HIS A 2 14.06 17.19 -8.00
CA HIS A 2 15.14 16.78 -7.09
C HIS A 2 15.40 15.29 -7.30
N VAL A 3 16.65 14.88 -7.46
CA VAL A 3 17.02 13.48 -7.71
C VAL A 3 17.68 12.92 -6.47
N MET A 4 17.12 11.84 -5.92
CA MET A 4 17.72 11.10 -4.82
C MET A 4 18.46 9.87 -5.36
N GLN A 5 19.67 9.63 -4.87
CA GLN A 5 20.45 8.44 -5.23
C GLN A 5 20.07 7.26 -4.33
N LEU A 6 19.23 6.36 -4.84
CA LEU A 6 18.90 5.13 -4.12
C LEU A 6 20.11 4.17 -4.17
N PRO A 7 20.64 3.70 -3.03
CA PRO A 7 21.71 2.70 -3.05
C PRO A 7 21.23 1.40 -3.68
N ASN A 8 22.16 0.67 -4.29
CA ASN A 8 21.91 -0.64 -4.90
C ASN A 8 21.98 -1.81 -3.89
N SER A 9 22.28 -1.54 -2.63
CA SER A 9 22.36 -2.50 -1.53
C SER A 9 21.69 -1.95 -0.27
N VAL A 10 21.17 -2.85 0.56
CA VAL A 10 20.57 -2.53 1.87
C VAL A 10 21.37 -3.09 3.05
N LYS A 11 22.46 -3.82 2.76
CA LYS A 11 23.16 -4.66 3.75
C LYS A 11 24.31 -3.94 4.43
N ASP A 12 25.06 -3.13 3.69
CA ASP A 12 26.28 -2.50 4.15
C ASP A 12 26.06 -1.10 4.73
N ASP A 13 26.94 -0.72 5.65
CA ASP A 13 26.89 0.57 6.34
C ASP A 13 27.10 1.76 5.39
N ALA A 14 27.88 1.57 4.33
CA ALA A 14 28.12 2.62 3.33
C ALA A 14 26.82 2.97 2.59
N SER A 15 26.04 1.97 2.17
CA SER A 15 24.74 2.16 1.53
C SER A 15 23.73 2.83 2.47
N ARG A 16 23.73 2.45 3.76
CA ARG A 16 22.87 3.09 4.78
C ARG A 16 23.26 4.55 5.01
N ALA A 17 24.56 4.84 5.06
CA ALA A 17 25.09 6.18 5.20
C ALA A 17 24.74 7.06 3.99
N LEU A 18 24.88 6.51 2.77
CA LEU A 18 24.44 7.18 1.55
C LEU A 18 22.95 7.52 1.61
N TRP A 19 22.09 6.54 1.91
CA TRP A 19 20.65 6.76 1.96
C TRP A 19 20.25 7.84 2.98
N LYS A 20 20.83 7.81 4.18
CA LYS A 20 20.63 8.85 5.19
C LYS A 20 21.04 10.22 4.67
N ALA A 21 22.18 10.32 4.01
CA ALA A 21 22.66 11.59 3.44
C ALA A 21 21.71 12.12 2.35
N GLU A 22 21.18 11.26 1.49
CA GLU A 22 20.17 11.63 0.48
C GLU A 22 18.86 12.12 1.11
N MET A 23 18.39 11.49 2.19
CA MET A 23 17.20 11.94 2.92
C MET A 23 17.39 13.35 3.51
N LEU A 24 18.56 13.65 4.08
CA LEU A 24 18.88 14.97 4.62
C LEU A 24 18.98 16.04 3.51
N ARG A 25 19.49 15.69 2.33
CA ARG A 25 19.49 16.60 1.17
C ARG A 25 18.09 16.87 0.65
N LEU A 26 17.22 15.85 0.65
CA LEU A 26 15.82 16.02 0.30
C LEU A 26 15.13 16.96 1.30
N GLN A 27 15.30 16.72 2.61
CA GLN A 27 14.76 17.59 3.66
C GLN A 27 15.11 19.05 3.39
N LYS A 28 16.41 19.35 3.24
CA LYS A 28 16.88 20.71 2.95
C LYS A 28 16.23 21.31 1.69
N THR A 29 16.13 20.52 0.62
CA THR A 29 15.51 20.97 -0.63
C THR A 29 14.01 21.28 -0.46
N VAL A 30 13.30 20.50 0.35
CA VAL A 30 11.88 20.73 0.67
C VAL A 30 11.73 21.99 1.51
N GLU A 31 12.54 22.15 2.55
CA GLU A 31 12.53 23.32 3.44
C GLU A 31 12.81 24.61 2.67
N GLU A 32 13.83 24.63 1.81
CA GLU A 32 14.15 25.78 0.95
C GLU A 32 13.02 26.11 -0.02
N ARG A 33 12.39 25.08 -0.61
CA ARG A 33 11.33 25.28 -1.60
C ARG A 33 10.07 25.87 -0.99
N PHE A 34 9.74 25.50 0.24
CA PHE A 34 8.51 25.94 0.91
C PHE A 34 8.74 27.02 1.97
N GLY A 35 10.00 27.41 2.23
CA GLY A 35 10.35 28.41 3.23
C GLY A 35 9.95 28.00 4.66
N HIS A 36 9.96 26.70 4.96
CA HIS A 36 9.49 26.15 6.23
C HIS A 36 10.40 25.03 6.69
N GLU A 37 10.96 25.16 7.89
CA GLU A 37 11.81 24.15 8.53
C GLU A 37 10.98 22.98 9.03
N ILE A 38 11.45 21.75 8.81
CA ILE A 38 10.80 20.53 9.30
C ILE A 38 11.33 20.27 10.71
N SER A 39 10.50 20.56 11.72
CA SER A 39 10.86 20.30 13.11
C SER A 39 10.94 18.82 13.44
N GLU A 40 11.71 18.48 14.48
CA GLU A 40 11.81 17.10 14.97
C GLU A 40 10.46 16.54 15.41
N ASP A 41 9.65 17.34 16.11
CA ASP A 41 8.31 16.94 16.56
C ASP A 41 7.38 16.67 15.37
N ALA A 42 7.37 17.56 14.37
CA ALA A 42 6.58 17.36 13.16
C ALA A 42 6.98 16.07 12.41
N LEU A 43 8.28 15.76 12.38
CA LEU A 43 8.78 14.53 11.78
C LEU A 43 8.33 13.29 12.58
N ARG A 44 8.38 13.34 13.92
CA ARG A 44 7.93 12.25 14.80
C ARG A 44 6.43 11.98 14.64
N ASP A 45 5.62 13.04 14.59
CA ASP A 45 4.18 12.95 14.37
C ASP A 45 3.86 12.36 12.99
N ALA A 46 4.57 12.81 11.95
CA ALA A 46 4.42 12.27 10.60
C ALA A 46 4.80 10.77 10.53
N ILE A 47 5.85 10.35 11.23
CA ILE A 47 6.23 8.93 11.33
C ILE A 47 5.12 8.11 11.99
N ALA A 48 4.58 8.57 13.12
CA ALA A 48 3.50 7.89 13.82
C ALA A 48 2.24 7.77 12.94
N LEU A 49 1.87 8.85 12.26
CA LEU A 49 0.74 8.88 11.32
C LEU A 49 0.94 7.90 10.16
N LYS A 50 2.10 7.94 9.50
CA LYS A 50 2.40 7.01 8.39
C LYS A 50 2.46 5.56 8.84
N ASN A 51 2.88 5.27 10.07
CA ASN A 51 2.84 3.90 10.62
C ASN A 51 1.41 3.41 10.88
N ARG A 52 0.50 4.29 11.33
CA ARG A 52 -0.93 3.98 11.43
C ARG A 52 -1.52 3.70 10.05
N GLU A 53 -1.22 4.53 9.05
CA GLU A 53 -1.67 4.34 7.66
C GLU A 53 -1.21 2.98 7.10
N ARG A 54 0.07 2.62 7.27
CA ARG A 54 0.59 1.31 6.81
C ARG A 54 -0.16 0.14 7.45
N ARG A 55 -0.45 0.21 8.76
CA ARG A 55 -1.20 -0.83 9.47
C ARG A 55 -2.64 -0.95 8.98
N ALA A 56 -3.35 0.17 8.82
CA ALA A 56 -4.73 0.16 8.31
C ALA A 56 -4.78 -0.42 6.88
N LEU A 57 -3.84 -0.04 6.02
CA LEU A 57 -3.75 -0.56 4.65
C LEU A 57 -3.41 -2.06 4.62
N ALA A 58 -2.48 -2.52 5.47
CA ALA A 58 -2.16 -3.95 5.60
C ALA A 58 -3.38 -4.76 6.11
N ASN A 59 -4.08 -4.28 7.13
CA ASN A 59 -5.27 -4.92 7.66
C ASN A 59 -6.37 -5.07 6.60
N PHE A 60 -6.58 -4.04 5.78
CA PHE A 60 -7.49 -4.12 4.64
C PHE A 60 -6.99 -5.15 3.62
N TYR A 61 -5.71 -5.09 3.26
CA TYR A 61 -5.12 -5.99 2.27
C TYR A 61 -5.20 -7.47 2.68
N HIS A 62 -5.08 -7.77 3.97
CA HIS A 62 -5.22 -9.11 4.53
C HIS A 62 -6.62 -9.72 4.36
N LEU A 63 -7.64 -8.94 4.01
CA LEU A 63 -8.94 -9.49 3.61
C LEU A 63 -8.83 -10.41 2.38
N GLY A 64 -7.83 -10.20 1.51
CA GLY A 64 -7.53 -11.10 0.40
C GLY A 64 -7.12 -12.52 0.84
N GLN A 65 -6.74 -12.72 2.10
CA GLN A 65 -6.40 -14.02 2.65
C GLN A 65 -7.64 -14.87 2.98
N LEU A 66 -8.81 -14.26 3.17
CA LEU A 66 -10.05 -14.95 3.49
C LEU A 66 -10.43 -15.99 2.41
N ASN A 67 -11.02 -17.11 2.86
CA ASN A 67 -11.36 -18.24 2.00
C ASN A 67 -12.71 -18.86 2.40
N PRO A 68 -13.75 -18.80 1.56
CA PRO A 68 -13.80 -18.21 0.21
C PRO A 68 -13.50 -16.69 0.20
N PRO A 69 -13.03 -16.09 -0.92
CA PRO A 69 -12.65 -14.68 -0.94
C PRO A 69 -13.79 -13.73 -0.54
N ALA A 70 -13.47 -12.68 0.21
CA ALA A 70 -14.43 -11.63 0.57
C ALA A 70 -14.58 -10.55 -0.52
N LEU A 71 -13.54 -10.36 -1.32
CA LEU A 71 -13.43 -9.32 -2.33
C LEU A 71 -12.79 -9.88 -3.61
N SER A 72 -13.11 -9.26 -4.74
CA SER A 72 -12.37 -9.47 -5.97
C SER A 72 -10.98 -8.81 -5.83
N GLY A 73 -9.99 -9.32 -6.57
CA GLY A 73 -8.69 -8.68 -6.66
C GLY A 73 -8.79 -7.29 -7.27
N SER A 74 -9.71 -7.10 -8.21
CA SER A 74 -10.03 -5.78 -8.79
C SER A 74 -10.42 -4.77 -7.69
N ASP A 75 -11.24 -5.16 -6.73
CA ASP A 75 -11.66 -4.26 -5.64
C ASP A 75 -10.55 -4.03 -4.62
N ILE A 76 -9.77 -5.07 -4.29
CA ILE A 76 -8.56 -4.92 -3.46
C ILE A 76 -7.62 -3.89 -4.09
N LEU A 77 -7.37 -4.02 -5.39
CA LEU A 77 -6.46 -3.11 -6.10
C LEU A 77 -6.99 -1.68 -6.14
N LYS A 78 -8.29 -1.48 -6.41
CA LYS A 78 -8.90 -0.13 -6.43
C LYS A 78 -8.69 0.59 -5.11
N VAL A 79 -8.93 -0.09 -3.98
CA VAL A 79 -8.76 0.51 -2.66
C VAL A 79 -7.28 0.79 -2.37
N VAL A 80 -6.40 -0.19 -2.57
CA VAL A 80 -4.98 -0.03 -2.27
C VAL A 80 -4.31 1.03 -3.16
N TYR A 81 -4.63 1.04 -4.45
CA TYR A 81 -4.14 2.05 -5.38
C TYR A 81 -4.73 3.42 -5.06
N GLY A 82 -6.05 3.50 -4.81
CA GLY A 82 -6.74 4.74 -4.45
C GLY A 82 -6.20 5.41 -3.19
N ALA A 83 -5.80 4.61 -2.18
CA ALA A 83 -5.20 5.10 -0.95
C ALA A 83 -3.92 5.94 -1.19
N THR A 84 -3.18 5.68 -2.28
CA THR A 84 -1.97 6.43 -2.62
C THR A 84 -2.23 7.89 -3.01
N PHE A 85 -3.46 8.21 -3.43
CA PHE A 85 -3.88 9.55 -3.86
C PHE A 85 -4.69 10.31 -2.79
N ARG A 86 -4.81 9.77 -1.58
CA ARG A 86 -5.54 10.41 -0.47
C ARG A 86 -4.58 11.27 0.36
N PHE A 87 -4.84 12.57 0.42
CA PHE A 87 -4.01 13.53 1.17
C PHE A 87 -4.34 13.57 2.67
N ASP A 88 -5.62 13.52 3.03
CA ASP A 88 -6.04 13.39 4.42
C ASP A 88 -5.82 11.96 4.90
N LYS A 89 -4.77 11.77 5.69
CA LYS A 89 -4.34 10.45 6.17
C LYS A 89 -5.17 9.95 7.33
N GLU A 90 -5.67 10.83 8.20
CA GLU A 90 -6.55 10.43 9.30
C GLU A 90 -7.90 9.95 8.78
N ALA A 91 -8.49 10.69 7.82
CA ALA A 91 -9.70 10.24 7.15
C ALA A 91 -9.50 8.91 6.43
N LEU A 92 -8.40 8.74 5.70
CA LEU A 92 -8.05 7.49 5.03
C LEU A 92 -7.96 6.32 6.02
N ILE A 93 -7.26 6.50 7.15
CA ILE A 93 -7.11 5.45 8.18
C ILE A 93 -8.48 5.02 8.69
N ASN A 94 -9.33 5.98 9.09
CA ASN A 94 -10.66 5.68 9.62
C ASN A 94 -11.56 4.99 8.59
N GLU A 95 -11.50 5.42 7.32
CA GLU A 95 -12.25 4.78 6.22
C GLU A 95 -11.79 3.34 5.98
N LEU A 96 -10.47 3.10 5.97
CA LEU A 96 -9.91 1.75 5.79
C LEU A 96 -10.32 0.84 6.94
N ASP A 97 -10.15 1.26 8.19
CA ASP A 97 -10.49 0.46 9.36
C ASP A 97 -12.00 0.12 9.40
N ALA A 98 -12.86 1.12 9.13
CA ALA A 98 -14.31 0.90 9.05
C ALA A 98 -14.70 -0.05 7.91
N MET A 99 -14.07 0.11 6.74
CA MET A 99 -14.28 -0.77 5.59
C MET A 99 -13.84 -2.20 5.89
N THR A 100 -12.68 -2.37 6.54
CA THR A 100 -12.15 -3.68 6.93
C THR A 100 -13.07 -4.40 7.92
N ALA A 101 -13.52 -3.71 8.96
CA ALA A 101 -14.44 -4.27 9.94
C ALA A 101 -15.75 -4.71 9.29
N ARG A 102 -16.34 -3.84 8.45
CA ARG A 102 -17.60 -4.14 7.73
C ARG A 102 -17.47 -5.36 6.82
N ILE A 103 -16.42 -5.44 6.00
CA ILE A 103 -16.24 -6.56 5.07
C ILE A 103 -16.01 -7.87 5.83
N ARG A 104 -15.24 -7.83 6.93
CA ARG A 104 -15.03 -9.01 7.77
C ARG A 104 -16.34 -9.51 8.39
N GLN A 105 -17.16 -8.60 8.92
CA GLN A 105 -18.47 -8.95 9.45
C GLN A 105 -19.38 -9.56 8.37
N GLN A 106 -19.47 -8.92 7.20
CA GLN A 106 -20.25 -9.43 6.07
C GLN A 106 -19.80 -10.83 5.65
N TRP A 107 -18.48 -11.06 5.65
CA TRP A 107 -17.91 -12.37 5.37
C TRP A 107 -18.29 -13.42 6.43
N GLU A 108 -18.29 -13.07 7.71
CA GLU A 108 -18.72 -13.94 8.81
C GLU A 108 -20.21 -14.29 8.69
N GLU A 109 -21.04 -13.34 8.28
CA GLU A 109 -22.47 -13.50 7.98
C GLU A 109 -22.76 -14.30 6.69
N GLY A 110 -21.73 -14.70 5.95
CA GLY A 110 -21.83 -15.56 4.78
C GLY A 110 -21.81 -14.84 3.43
N GLN A 111 -21.61 -13.52 3.38
CA GLN A 111 -21.41 -12.77 2.14
C GLN A 111 -19.98 -13.00 1.64
N ARG A 112 -19.82 -13.96 0.72
CA ARG A 112 -18.52 -14.39 0.19
C ARG A 112 -18.63 -14.63 -1.30
N LEU A 113 -17.50 -14.53 -2.00
CA LEU A 113 -17.41 -14.94 -3.40
C LEU A 113 -17.36 -16.46 -3.53
N ASP A 114 -17.79 -16.97 -4.67
CA ASP A 114 -17.72 -18.40 -4.95
C ASP A 114 -16.27 -18.91 -4.87
N PRO A 115 -16.06 -20.13 -4.33
CA PRO A 115 -14.75 -20.77 -4.34
C PRO A 115 -14.25 -20.98 -5.78
N ARG A 116 -13.08 -20.40 -6.08
CA ARG A 116 -12.38 -20.52 -7.37
C ARG A 116 -10.88 -20.65 -7.12
N PRO A 117 -10.08 -21.11 -8.10
CA PRO A 117 -8.62 -21.01 -8.04
C PRO A 117 -8.17 -19.61 -7.64
N ARG A 118 -7.24 -19.53 -6.69
CA ARG A 118 -6.73 -18.27 -6.11
C ARG A 118 -5.35 -17.97 -6.68
N LEU A 119 -5.18 -16.77 -7.24
CA LEU A 119 -3.97 -16.35 -7.94
C LEU A 119 -3.32 -15.17 -7.23
N LEU A 120 -1.98 -15.21 -7.15
CA LEU A 120 -1.13 -14.11 -6.72
C LEU A 120 -0.46 -13.51 -7.96
N ILE A 121 -0.56 -12.20 -8.16
CA ILE A 121 0.19 -11.52 -9.22
C ILE A 121 1.48 -10.95 -8.64
N THR A 122 2.63 -11.29 -9.21
CA THR A 122 3.95 -10.78 -8.80
C THR A 122 4.62 -9.99 -9.93
N GLY A 123 5.43 -8.99 -9.57
CA GLY A 123 6.29 -8.26 -10.51
C GLY A 123 6.21 -6.73 -10.36
N CYS A 124 6.06 -6.05 -11.49
CA CYS A 124 5.97 -4.59 -11.53
C CYS A 124 4.60 -4.08 -11.06
N PRO A 125 4.50 -2.85 -10.54
CA PRO A 125 3.20 -2.23 -10.25
C PRO A 125 2.37 -2.16 -11.53
N ILE A 126 1.13 -2.64 -11.45
CA ILE A 126 0.31 -2.91 -12.64
C ILE A 126 -0.58 -1.71 -13.03
N GLY A 127 -0.64 -0.66 -12.21
CA GLY A 127 -1.29 0.63 -12.50
C GLY A 127 -2.64 0.49 -13.24
N GLY A 128 -2.86 1.32 -14.26
CA GLY A 128 -4.06 1.24 -15.12
C GLY A 128 -4.10 0.03 -16.06
N ALA A 129 -2.97 -0.68 -16.26
CA ALA A 129 -2.95 -1.92 -17.05
C ALA A 129 -3.48 -3.14 -16.26
N ALA A 130 -3.65 -2.99 -14.95
CA ALA A 130 -4.13 -4.03 -14.07
C ALA A 130 -5.51 -4.52 -14.46
N GLU A 131 -6.39 -3.62 -14.92
CA GLU A 131 -7.74 -3.99 -15.34
C GLU A 131 -7.72 -5.04 -16.45
N LYS A 132 -6.75 -5.00 -17.38
CA LYS A 132 -6.67 -6.00 -18.44
C LYS A 132 -6.36 -7.40 -17.90
N VAL A 133 -5.37 -7.51 -17.02
CA VAL A 133 -4.87 -8.81 -16.53
C VAL A 133 -5.77 -9.37 -15.45
N VAL A 134 -6.14 -8.55 -14.47
CA VAL A 134 -6.97 -8.96 -13.33
C VAL A 134 -8.36 -9.37 -13.84
N ARG A 135 -8.99 -8.55 -14.69
CA ARG A 135 -10.30 -8.86 -15.24
C ARG A 135 -10.29 -10.14 -16.07
N ALA A 136 -9.27 -10.33 -16.92
CA ALA A 136 -9.14 -11.56 -17.69
C ALA A 136 -9.05 -12.81 -16.80
N ILE A 137 -8.32 -12.75 -15.67
CA ILE A 137 -8.26 -13.87 -14.72
C ILE A 137 -9.63 -14.10 -14.06
N GLU A 138 -10.28 -13.05 -13.59
CA GLU A 138 -11.54 -13.14 -12.84
C GLU A 138 -12.73 -13.59 -13.70
N GLU A 139 -12.79 -13.13 -14.95
CA GLU A 139 -13.78 -13.55 -15.95
C GLU A 139 -13.59 -15.00 -16.42
N ASN A 140 -12.36 -15.54 -16.33
CA ASN A 140 -12.04 -16.93 -16.71
C ASN A 140 -11.98 -17.88 -15.51
N GLY A 141 -12.69 -17.55 -14.43
CA GLY A 141 -12.93 -18.46 -13.32
C GLY A 141 -11.83 -18.53 -12.26
N GLY A 142 -10.91 -17.56 -12.22
CA GLY A 142 -9.99 -17.37 -11.09
C GLY A 142 -10.43 -16.25 -10.15
N TRP A 143 -9.76 -16.14 -9.00
CA TRP A 143 -9.76 -14.93 -8.17
C TRP A 143 -8.33 -14.45 -7.97
N VAL A 144 -8.06 -13.19 -8.27
CA VAL A 144 -6.82 -12.57 -7.82
C VAL A 144 -7.00 -12.23 -6.34
N VAL A 145 -6.14 -12.76 -5.48
CA VAL A 145 -6.26 -12.60 -4.02
C VAL A 145 -5.10 -11.83 -3.42
N GLY A 146 -4.12 -11.46 -4.24
CA GLY A 146 -2.94 -10.73 -3.82
C GLY A 146 -2.12 -10.21 -4.99
N TYR A 147 -1.24 -9.27 -4.65
CA TYR A 147 -0.36 -8.49 -5.50
C TYR A 147 1.01 -8.34 -4.83
N GLU A 148 1.97 -9.16 -5.19
CA GLU A 148 3.36 -9.04 -4.76
C GLU A 148 4.10 -8.05 -5.68
N ASN A 149 3.85 -6.75 -5.48
CA ASN A 149 4.46 -5.66 -6.24
C ASN A 149 4.49 -4.36 -5.42
N CYS A 150 5.01 -3.27 -6.00
CA CYS A 150 5.16 -1.96 -5.34
C CYS A 150 3.83 -1.26 -4.98
N THR A 151 2.69 -1.77 -5.45
CA THR A 151 1.35 -1.25 -5.10
C THR A 151 0.70 -2.10 -4.02
N GLY A 152 0.95 -3.41 -3.98
CA GLY A 152 0.43 -4.31 -2.95
C GLY A 152 1.47 -4.62 -1.87
N ALA A 153 1.79 -5.90 -1.75
CA ALA A 153 2.49 -6.45 -0.60
C ALA A 153 3.84 -5.78 -0.29
N LYS A 154 4.62 -5.33 -1.29
CA LYS A 154 5.90 -4.65 -1.03
C LYS A 154 5.74 -3.30 -0.32
N ALA A 155 4.57 -2.67 -0.45
CA ALA A 155 4.26 -1.40 0.19
C ALA A 155 3.49 -1.56 1.51
N THR A 156 2.81 -2.69 1.70
CA THR A 156 1.88 -2.91 2.83
C THR A 156 2.39 -3.91 3.86
N GLU A 157 3.08 -4.97 3.44
CA GLU A 157 3.57 -6.02 4.33
C GLU A 157 4.89 -5.61 4.99
N GLN A 158 5.12 -6.12 6.20
CA GLN A 158 6.34 -5.91 6.99
C GLN A 158 7.19 -7.18 7.04
#